data_AF-A0A3P7JI50-F1
#
_entry.id   AF-A0A3P7JI50-F1
#
_cell.length_a   1.000
_cell.length_b   1.000
_cell.length_c   1.000
_cell.angle_alpha   90.00
_cell.angle_beta   90.00
_cell.angle_gamma   90.00
#
_symmetry.space_group_name_H-M   'P 1'
#
loop_
_entity.id
_entity.type
_entity.pdbx_description
1 polymer ?
#
loop_
_entity_poly.entity_id
_entity_poly.type
_entity_poly.pdbx_seq_one_letter_code
_entity_poly.pdbx_strand_id
1 'polypeptide(L)'
;MAIWARSLHDVFYLYGLSLNTSLTLDPLGGESNASTLASSMQRSFKGLTGEVTINANGSRIPLFTVYGLDSNYNQISYINFTMSNNVPVMSKSYIDEATSIWATRGGVRPLSRPICGYTGTDCPKEFWEQYSIYVNVGGALLLIFLLATVLLLAYLFR
;
A
#
# COMPACT_ATOMS: atom_id res chain seq x y z
N MET A 1 -21.97 -6.02 6.70
CA MET A 1 -21.53 -4.70 7.20
C MET A 1 -21.49 -4.74 8.72
N ALA A 2 -20.36 -5.19 9.30
CA ALA A 2 -20.17 -5.33 10.76
C ALA A 2 -18.71 -5.07 11.19
N ILE A 3 -17.94 -4.33 10.37
CA ILE A 3 -16.50 -4.11 10.58
C ILE A 3 -16.18 -3.42 11.91
N TRP A 4 -17.11 -2.61 12.42
CA TRP A 4 -16.95 -1.85 13.67
C TRP A 4 -17.49 -2.58 14.90
N ALA A 5 -18.17 -3.72 14.75
CA ALA A 5 -18.80 -4.42 15.88
C ALA A 5 -17.75 -4.87 16.91
N ARG A 6 -16.60 -5.38 16.45
CA ARG A 6 -15.48 -5.77 17.32
C ARG A 6 -14.85 -4.56 18.01
N SER A 7 -14.75 -3.43 17.32
CA SER A 7 -14.25 -2.19 17.92
C SER A 7 -15.19 -1.67 19.00
N LEU A 8 -16.50 -1.72 18.76
CA LEU A 8 -17.51 -1.34 19.76
C LEU A 8 -17.46 -2.25 20.99
N HIS A 9 -17.35 -3.57 20.78
CA HIS A 9 -17.13 -4.52 21.86
C HIS A 9 -15.92 -4.14 22.71
N ASP A 10 -14.79 -3.81 22.08
CA ASP A 10 -13.56 -3.48 22.80
C ASP A 10 -13.70 -2.18 23.61
N VAL A 11 -14.48 -1.21 23.13
CA VAL A 11 -14.81 0.00 23.88
C VAL A 11 -15.66 -0.32 25.13
N PHE A 12 -16.69 -1.14 24.98
CA PHE A 12 -17.51 -1.57 26.13
C PHE A 12 -16.70 -2.37 27.15
N TYR A 13 -15.83 -3.25 26.68
CA TYR A 13 -14.96 -4.04 27.53
C TYR A 13 -13.95 -3.15 28.27
N LEU A 14 -13.32 -2.19 27.58
CA LEU A 14 -12.46 -1.18 28.18
C LEU A 14 -13.21 -0.39 29.26
N TYR A 15 -14.44 0.05 28.99
CA TYR A 15 -15.26 0.78 29.96
C TYR A 15 -15.47 -0.05 31.23
N GLY A 16 -15.86 -1.32 31.11
CA GLY A 16 -16.03 -2.21 32.27
C GLY A 16 -14.74 -2.41 33.08
N LEU A 17 -13.60 -2.62 32.40
CA LEU A 17 -12.29 -2.73 33.06
C LEU A 17 -11.91 -1.43 33.79
N SER A 18 -12.17 -0.29 33.17
CA SER A 18 -11.85 1.03 33.71
C SER A 18 -12.75 1.39 34.88
N LEU A 19 -14.04 1.05 34.81
CA LEU A 19 -15.00 1.23 35.89
C LEU A 19 -14.63 0.42 37.12
N ASN A 20 -14.23 -0.85 36.94
CA ASN A 20 -13.73 -1.69 38.03
C ASN A 20 -12.53 -1.03 38.73
N THR A 21 -11.59 -0.49 37.95
CA THR A 21 -10.42 0.21 38.50
C THR A 21 -10.83 1.52 39.20
N SER A 22 -11.72 2.30 38.59
CA SER A 22 -12.21 3.56 39.15
C SER A 22 -12.92 3.37 40.50
N LEU A 23 -13.78 2.35 40.63
CA LEU A 23 -14.48 2.02 41.87
C LEU A 23 -13.54 1.54 42.99
N THR A 24 -12.38 0.95 42.65
CA THR A 24 -11.36 0.63 43.66
C THR A 24 -10.60 1.84 44.16
N LEU A 25 -10.48 2.89 43.33
CA LEU A 25 -9.79 4.13 43.68
C LEU A 25 -10.71 5.12 44.41
N ASP A 26 -11.97 5.19 43.99
CA ASP A 26 -13.02 6.04 44.56
C ASP A 26 -14.31 5.22 44.73
N PRO A 27 -14.49 4.56 45.89
CA PRO A 27 -15.64 3.67 46.13
C PRO A 27 -17.00 4.38 46.17
N LEU A 28 -17.04 5.71 46.35
CA LEU A 28 -18.27 6.48 46.54
C LEU A 28 -18.67 7.29 45.30
N GLY A 29 -17.72 7.62 44.43
CA GLY A 29 -17.97 8.41 43.22
C GLY A 29 -17.21 7.97 41.98
N GLY A 30 -16.53 6.82 41.99
CA GLY A 30 -15.71 6.35 40.88
C GLY A 30 -16.47 6.16 39.56
N GLU A 31 -17.77 5.92 39.60
CA GLU A 31 -18.64 5.85 38.42
C GLU A 31 -19.02 7.21 37.83
N SER A 32 -19.03 8.27 38.66
CA SER A 32 -19.40 9.64 38.27
C SER A 32 -18.19 10.56 38.09
N ASN A 33 -17.03 10.15 38.59
CA ASN A 33 -15.77 10.88 38.50
C ASN A 33 -15.08 10.63 37.15
N ALA A 34 -15.35 11.51 36.19
CA ALA A 34 -14.84 11.39 34.83
C ALA A 34 -13.30 11.39 34.72
N SER A 35 -12.59 12.09 35.61
CA SER A 35 -11.11 12.13 35.57
C SER A 35 -10.49 10.81 36.03
N THR A 36 -11.00 10.22 37.12
CA THR A 36 -10.58 8.90 37.62
C THR A 36 -10.93 7.79 36.63
N LEU A 37 -12.09 7.89 35.99
CA LEU A 37 -12.50 6.93 34.97
C LEU A 37 -11.62 7.05 33.72
N ALA A 38 -11.36 8.26 33.22
CA ALA A 38 -10.52 8.49 32.05
C ALA A 38 -9.07 8.07 32.27
N SER A 39 -8.50 8.34 33.45
CA SER A 39 -7.14 7.88 33.79
C SER A 39 -7.07 6.35 33.86
N SER A 40 -8.13 5.71 34.37
CA SER A 40 -8.23 4.24 34.41
C SER A 40 -8.37 3.59 33.02
N MET A 41 -8.75 4.34 31.98
CA MET A 41 -8.80 3.86 30.60
C MET A 41 -7.42 3.74 29.94
N GLN A 42 -6.41 4.43 30.46
CA GLN A 42 -5.04 4.31 29.94
C GLN A 42 -4.46 2.93 30.28
N ARG A 43 -4.60 1.97 29.38
CA ARG A 43 -4.12 0.60 29.57
C ARG A 43 -3.98 -0.18 28.27
N SER A 44 -3.36 -1.35 28.39
CA SER A 44 -3.36 -2.39 27.35
C SER A 44 -4.25 -3.55 27.78
N PHE A 45 -5.03 -4.11 26.85
CA PHE A 45 -5.87 -5.27 27.08
C PHE A 45 -6.08 -6.07 25.80
N LYS A 46 -6.49 -7.34 25.93
CA LYS A 46 -6.81 -8.22 24.81
C LYS A 46 -8.32 -8.16 24.51
N GLY A 47 -8.69 -7.44 23.47
CA GLY A 47 -10.05 -7.33 22.97
C GLY A 47 -10.35 -8.33 21.84
N LEU A 48 -11.55 -8.23 21.28
CA LEU A 48 -11.91 -8.95 20.07
C LEU A 48 -11.09 -8.46 18.89
N THR A 49 -10.66 -7.21 18.80
CA THR A 49 -9.78 -6.75 17.70
C THR A 49 -8.30 -7.11 17.89
N GLY A 50 -7.97 -7.93 18.90
CA GLY A 50 -6.60 -8.30 19.25
C GLY A 50 -6.09 -7.46 20.41
N GLU A 51 -4.80 -7.15 20.40
CA GLU A 51 -4.18 -6.31 21.43
C GLU A 51 -4.58 -4.85 21.22
N VAL A 52 -5.16 -4.24 22.26
CA VAL A 52 -5.62 -2.86 22.28
C VAL A 52 -4.82 -2.11 23.33
N THR A 53 -4.19 -1.01 22.95
CA THR A 53 -3.52 -0.11 23.89
C THR A 53 -4.11 1.30 23.76
N ILE A 54 -4.51 1.88 24.88
CA ILE A 54 -5.00 3.25 24.97
C ILE A 54 -3.89 4.12 25.57
N ASN A 55 -3.55 5.21 24.89
CA ASN A 55 -2.52 6.14 25.37
C ASN A 55 -3.07 7.10 26.44
N ALA A 56 -2.19 7.90 27.03
CA ALA A 56 -2.55 8.90 28.05
C ALA A 56 -3.57 9.96 27.55
N ASN A 57 -3.64 10.17 26.23
CA ASN A 57 -4.58 11.11 25.63
C ASN A 57 -5.97 10.49 25.37
N GLY A 58 -6.21 9.25 25.80
CA GLY A 58 -7.46 8.53 25.57
C GLY A 58 -7.62 7.98 24.14
N SER A 59 -6.58 8.06 23.32
CA SER A 59 -6.58 7.55 21.95
C SER A 59 -6.02 6.14 21.88
N ARG A 60 -6.65 5.30 21.08
CA ARG A 60 -6.14 3.96 20.77
C ARG A 60 -4.88 4.07 19.91
N ILE A 61 -3.80 3.40 20.33
CA ILE A 61 -2.59 3.23 19.53
C ILE A 61 -2.94 2.31 18.34
N PRO A 62 -2.75 2.76 17.09
CA PRO A 62 -3.09 1.97 15.93
C PRO A 62 -2.11 0.80 15.77
N LEU A 63 -2.67 -0.38 15.51
CA LEU A 63 -1.94 -1.56 15.06
C LEU A 63 -2.48 -1.94 13.69
N PHE A 64 -1.67 -1.74 12.66
CA PHE A 64 -1.98 -2.20 11.31
C PHE A 64 -1.20 -3.48 11.03
N THR A 65 -1.86 -4.45 10.42
CA THR A 65 -1.24 -5.71 10.08
C THR A 65 -1.43 -6.01 8.61
N VAL A 66 -0.33 -6.32 7.93
CA VAL A 66 -0.34 -6.81 6.56
C VAL A 66 -0.44 -8.32 6.61
N TYR A 67 -1.57 -8.83 6.16
CA TYR A 67 -1.83 -10.25 6.02
C TYR A 67 -1.61 -10.67 4.57
N GLY A 68 -1.20 -11.91 4.39
CA GLY A 68 -1.13 -12.55 3.09
C GLY A 68 -1.31 -14.06 3.22
N LEU A 69 -1.22 -14.75 2.09
CA LEU A 69 -1.29 -16.20 2.06
C LEU A 69 0.12 -16.79 2.16
N ASP A 70 0.27 -17.87 2.92
CA ASP A 70 1.48 -18.70 2.92
C ASP A 70 1.52 -19.66 1.72
N SER A 71 2.53 -20.52 1.66
CA SER A 71 2.66 -21.55 0.61
C SER A 71 1.53 -22.59 0.61
N ASN A 72 0.80 -22.70 1.71
CA ASN A 72 -0.33 -23.61 1.90
C ASN A 72 -1.69 -22.90 1.74
N TYR A 73 -1.69 -21.64 1.28
CA TYR A 73 -2.87 -20.80 1.16
C TYR A 73 -3.58 -20.46 2.48
N ASN A 74 -2.87 -20.57 3.61
CA ASN A 74 -3.35 -20.09 4.90
C ASN A 74 -3.10 -18.60 5.05
N GLN A 75 -4.07 -17.88 5.63
CA GLN A 75 -3.89 -16.48 5.95
C GLN A 75 -2.96 -16.33 7.17
N ILE A 76 -1.83 -15.66 6.96
CA ILE A 76 -0.87 -15.33 8.02
C ILE A 76 -0.55 -13.83 8.03
N SER A 77 -0.09 -13.33 9.18
CA SER A 77 0.42 -11.96 9.32
C SER A 77 1.90 -11.92 8.97
N TYR A 78 2.31 -11.00 8.09
CA TYR A 78 3.70 -10.81 7.65
C TYR A 78 4.37 -9.58 8.27
N ILE A 79 3.62 -8.49 8.43
CA ILE A 79 4.14 -7.22 8.90
C ILE A 79 3.14 -6.59 9.84
N ASN A 80 3.61 -6.14 11.01
CA ASN A 80 2.85 -5.29 11.90
C ASN A 80 3.45 -3.88 11.92
N PHE A 81 2.60 -2.88 11.82
CA PHE A 81 2.93 -1.48 11.99
C PHE A 81 2.22 -0.96 13.22
N THR A 82 2.98 -0.40 14.14
CA THR A 82 2.47 0.25 15.35
C THR A 82 3.11 1.61 15.53
N MET A 83 2.64 2.37 16.50
CA MET A 83 3.21 3.65 16.87
C MET A 83 3.74 3.56 18.31
N SER A 84 5.04 3.76 18.49
CA SER A 84 5.68 3.83 19.80
C SER A 84 6.28 5.21 19.98
N ASN A 85 5.89 5.93 21.03
CA ASN A 85 6.35 7.31 21.30
C ASN A 85 6.23 8.24 20.07
N ASN A 86 5.09 8.19 19.38
CA ASN A 86 4.85 8.94 18.13
C ASN A 86 5.78 8.61 16.95
N VAL A 87 6.60 7.56 17.06
CA VAL A 87 7.43 7.05 15.96
C VAL A 87 6.79 5.77 15.39
N PRO A 88 6.63 5.67 14.06
CA PRO A 88 6.14 4.45 13.44
C PRO A 88 7.19 3.34 13.59
N VAL A 89 6.76 2.21 14.15
CA VAL A 89 7.59 1.01 14.34
C VAL A 89 7.00 -0.10 13.49
N MET A 90 7.84 -0.69 12.64
CA MET A 90 7.48 -1.85 11.81
C MET A 90 8.17 -3.10 12.37
N SER A 91 7.41 -4.15 12.64
CA SER A 91 7.92 -5.47 12.94
C SER A 91 7.56 -6.46 11.83
N LYS A 92 8.55 -7.24 11.41
CA LYS A 92 8.40 -8.29 10.40
C LYS A 92 8.31 -9.63 11.11
N SER A 93 7.35 -10.46 10.72
CA SER A 93 7.22 -11.85 11.22
C SER A 93 7.96 -12.87 10.33
N TYR A 94 8.69 -12.41 9.32
CA TYR A 94 9.48 -13.23 8.40
C TYR A 94 10.95 -12.79 8.37
N ILE A 95 11.84 -13.71 7.97
CA ILE A 95 13.28 -13.47 7.81
C ILE A 95 13.62 -13.19 6.35
N ASP A 96 13.23 -14.08 5.44
CA ASP A 96 13.47 -13.97 4.00
C ASP A 96 12.16 -13.73 3.24
N GLU A 97 12.11 -12.69 2.42
CA GLU A 97 10.94 -12.37 1.59
C GLU A 97 10.71 -13.43 0.50
N ALA A 98 11.77 -14.04 -0.04
CA ALA A 98 11.68 -14.99 -1.13
C ALA A 98 10.94 -16.27 -0.70
N THR A 99 11.27 -16.79 0.49
CA THR A 99 10.63 -18.01 1.02
C THR A 99 9.36 -17.74 1.81
N SER A 100 8.95 -16.49 2.00
CA SER A 100 7.75 -16.11 2.74
C SER A 100 6.72 -15.41 1.83
N ILE A 101 6.70 -14.08 1.81
CA ILE A 101 5.74 -13.25 1.06
C ILE A 101 5.69 -13.63 -0.41
N TRP A 102 6.85 -13.93 -1.02
CA TRP A 102 6.98 -14.24 -2.43
C TRP A 102 7.09 -15.73 -2.72
N ALA A 103 6.86 -16.62 -1.75
CA ALA A 103 6.96 -18.07 -1.93
C ALA A 103 6.04 -18.57 -3.05
N THR A 104 4.82 -18.03 -3.12
CA THR A 104 3.82 -18.34 -4.17
C THR A 104 4.15 -17.72 -5.53
N ARG A 105 5.20 -16.90 -5.61
CA ARG A 105 5.69 -16.23 -6.83
C ARG A 105 7.12 -16.66 -7.18
N GLY A 106 7.50 -17.89 -6.85
CA GLY A 106 8.83 -18.43 -7.13
C GLY A 106 9.95 -17.70 -6.40
N GLY A 107 9.65 -17.04 -5.29
CA GLY A 107 10.59 -16.25 -4.48
C GLY A 107 10.99 -14.91 -5.08
N VAL A 108 10.36 -14.48 -6.17
CA VAL A 108 10.69 -13.22 -6.86
C VAL A 108 9.72 -12.12 -6.44
N ARG A 109 10.26 -11.07 -5.83
CA ARG A 109 9.50 -9.84 -5.58
C ARG A 109 9.06 -9.23 -6.92
N PRO A 110 7.77 -8.97 -7.13
CA PRO A 110 7.29 -8.29 -8.33
C PRO A 110 7.85 -6.87 -8.40
N LEU A 111 8.10 -6.40 -9.62
CA LEU A 111 8.50 -5.01 -9.84
C LEU A 111 7.33 -4.08 -9.47
N SER A 112 7.64 -2.98 -8.78
CA SER A 112 6.65 -1.95 -8.45
C SER A 112 6.08 -1.25 -9.70
N ARG A 113 6.86 -1.20 -10.78
CA ARG A 113 6.50 -0.68 -12.10
C ARG A 113 6.86 -1.72 -13.17
N PRO A 114 6.01 -1.93 -14.19
CA PRO A 114 6.37 -2.81 -15.31
C PRO A 114 7.63 -2.34 -16.04
N ILE A 115 8.35 -3.27 -16.67
CA ILE A 115 9.63 -3.01 -17.37
C ILE A 115 9.47 -1.94 -18.45
N CYS A 116 8.39 -1.98 -19.23
CA CYS A 116 8.08 -1.00 -20.28
C CYS A 116 7.10 0.09 -19.83
N GLY A 117 6.99 0.34 -18.52
CA GLY A 117 6.03 1.31 -17.98
C GLY A 117 4.60 0.81 -17.92
N TYR A 118 3.73 1.58 -17.28
CA TYR A 118 2.30 1.25 -17.21
C TYR A 118 1.59 1.37 -18.56
N THR A 119 2.11 2.22 -19.46
CA THR A 119 1.60 2.39 -20.83
C THR A 119 2.20 1.40 -21.83
N GLY A 120 3.24 0.66 -21.45
CA GLY A 120 3.99 -0.21 -22.35
C GLY A 120 4.91 0.53 -23.34
N THR A 121 5.05 1.85 -23.23
CA THR A 121 5.78 2.69 -24.21
C THR A 121 7.17 3.12 -23.77
N ASP A 122 7.60 2.78 -22.55
CA ASP A 122 8.89 3.26 -22.02
C ASP A 122 10.07 2.45 -22.56
N CYS A 123 9.82 1.28 -23.15
CA CYS A 123 10.84 0.51 -23.82
C CYS A 123 11.23 1.19 -25.14
N PRO A 124 12.54 1.26 -25.47
CA PRO A 124 12.98 1.82 -26.74
C PRO A 124 12.36 1.01 -27.88
N LYS A 125 11.77 1.72 -28.84
CA LYS A 125 11.23 1.11 -30.06
C LYS A 125 12.35 0.94 -31.08
N GLU A 126 12.25 -0.08 -31.91
CA GLU A 126 13.15 -0.26 -33.05
C GLU A 126 13.06 0.92 -34.02
N PHE A 127 14.17 1.23 -34.71
CA PHE A 127 14.25 2.40 -35.60
C PHE A 127 13.12 2.41 -36.64
N TRP A 128 12.85 1.26 -37.26
CA TRP A 128 11.81 1.14 -38.29
C TRP A 128 10.40 1.36 -37.74
N GLU A 129 10.11 0.94 -36.50
CA GLU A 129 8.80 1.16 -35.90
C GLU A 129 8.60 2.64 -35.51
N GLN A 130 9.66 3.30 -35.06
CA GLN A 130 9.58 4.70 -34.64
C GLN A 130 9.63 5.68 -35.83
N TYR A 131 10.42 5.37 -36.86
CA TYR A 131 10.75 6.31 -37.94
C TYR A 131 10.22 5.93 -39.31
N SER A 132 9.53 4.79 -39.47
CA SER A 132 8.92 4.34 -40.73
C SER A 132 8.17 5.47 -41.46
N ILE A 133 7.36 6.25 -40.74
CA ILE A 133 6.57 7.31 -41.35
C ILE A 133 7.45 8.43 -41.93
N TYR A 134 8.51 8.82 -41.22
CA TYR A 134 9.43 9.85 -41.69
C TYR A 134 10.28 9.37 -42.87
N VAL A 135 10.74 8.12 -42.83
CA VAL A 135 11.49 7.50 -43.92
C VAL A 135 10.64 7.40 -45.19
N ASN A 136 9.38 6.97 -45.07
CA ASN A 136 8.46 6.88 -46.20
C ASN A 136 8.15 8.25 -46.81
N VAL A 137 7.88 9.27 -45.99
CA VAL A 137 7.62 10.64 -46.47
C VAL A 137 8.86 11.23 -47.15
N GLY A 138 10.05 11.05 -46.56
CA GLY A 138 11.31 11.51 -47.16
C GLY A 138 11.59 10.84 -48.50
N GLY A 139 11.38 9.52 -48.59
CA GLY A 139 11.52 8.76 -49.84
C GLY A 139 10.57 9.25 -50.93
N ALA A 140 9.30 9.50 -50.61
CA ALA A 140 8.31 10.01 -51.57
C ALA A 140 8.69 11.39 -52.13
N LEU A 141 9.13 12.32 -51.26
CA LEU A 141 9.55 13.66 -51.67
C LEU A 141 10.77 13.62 -52.61
N LEU A 142 11.76 12.79 -52.30
CA LEU A 142 12.93 12.59 -53.17
C LEU A 142 12.53 12.06 -54.55
N LEU A 143 11.58 11.13 -54.60
CA LEU A 143 11.09 10.53 -55.85
C LEU A 143 10.34 11.56 -56.71
N ILE A 144 9.49 12.39 -56.10
CA ILE A 144 8.81 13.50 -56.80
C ILE A 144 9.82 14.50 -57.35
N PHE A 145 10.83 14.87 -56.57
CA PHE A 145 11.88 15.79 -57.01
C PHE A 145 12.67 15.21 -58.20
N LEU A 146 13.04 13.94 -58.14
CA LEU A 146 13.69 13.24 -59.26
C LEU A 146 12.82 13.21 -60.51
N LEU A 147 11.52 12.93 -60.39
CA LEU A 147 10.60 12.93 -61.52
C LEU A 147 10.45 14.34 -62.12
N ALA A 148 10.31 15.37 -61.29
CA ALA A 148 10.21 16.75 -61.75
C ALA A 148 11.49 17.19 -62.50
N THR A 149 12.67 16.88 -61.97
CA THR A 149 13.94 17.20 -62.64
C THR A 149 14.09 16.49 -63.97
N VAL A 150 13.76 15.19 -64.07
CA VAL A 150 13.78 14.43 -65.32
C VAL A 150 12.81 15.02 -66.35
N LEU A 151 11.58 15.34 -65.94
CA LEU A 151 10.59 15.97 -66.83
C LEU A 151 11.03 17.33 -67.34
N LEU A 152 11.66 18.14 -66.48
CA LEU A 152 12.15 19.47 -66.83
C LEU A 152 13.34 19.38 -67.81
N LEU A 153 14.26 18.45 -67.59
CA LEU A 153 15.35 18.17 -68.53
C LEU A 153 14.81 17.66 -69.87
N ALA A 154 13.84 16.73 -69.85
CA ALA A 154 13.20 16.23 -71.07
C ALA A 154 12.46 17.34 -71.85
N TYR A 155 11.90 18.34 -71.15
CA TYR A 155 11.31 19.53 -71.76
C TYR A 155 12.36 20.48 -72.35
N LEU A 156 13.50 20.67 -71.69
CA LEU A 156 14.57 21.56 -72.16
C LEU A 156 15.36 21.00 -73.35
N PHE A 157 15.52 19.67 -73.44
CA PHE A 157 16.25 19.00 -74.52
C PHE A 157 15.37 18.58 -75.71
N ARG A 158 14.07 18.92 -75.68
CA ARG A 158 13.14 18.72 -76.78
C ARG A 158 12.89 20.04 -77.50
#